data_AF-A0A368LFE4-F1
#
_entry.id   AF-A0A368LFE4-F1
#
_cell.length_a   1.000
_cell.length_b   1.000
_cell.length_c   1.000
_cell.angle_alpha   90.00
_cell.angle_beta   90.00
_cell.angle_gamma   90.00
#
_symmetry.space_group_name_H-M   'P 1'
#
loop_
_entity.id
_entity.type
_entity.pdbx_description
1 polymer ?
#
loop_
_entity_poly.entity_id
_entity_poly.type
_entity_poly.pdbx_seq_one_letter_code
_entity_poly.pdbx_strand_id
1 'polypeptide(L)'
;KKALQSGKNVVSANKKMIATHLEELVNIQQEFGTSLLYEGAVCGSIPIIRNLEEYYDNELLHSISGIFNGSSNYILSKIFNENQSYDV
;
A
#
# COMPACT_ATOMS: atom_id res chain seq x y z
N LYS A 1 -1.66 -7.85 15.40
CA LYS A 1 -2.28 -7.65 16.74
C LYS A 1 -1.34 -8.08 17.86
N LYS A 2 -1.13 -9.38 18.13
CA LYS A 2 -0.26 -9.87 19.23
C LYS A 2 1.10 -9.17 19.32
N ALA A 3 1.79 -8.99 18.19
CA ALA A 3 3.09 -8.29 18.16
C ALA A 3 2.99 -6.83 18.65
N LEU A 4 2.09 -6.03 18.07
CA LEU A 4 1.84 -4.64 18.49
C LEU A 4 1.47 -4.55 19.98
N GLN A 5 0.53 -5.40 20.42
CA GLN A 5 0.09 -5.45 21.83
C GLN A 5 1.21 -5.85 22.81
N SER A 6 2.23 -6.57 22.33
CA SER A 6 3.42 -6.94 23.11
C SER A 6 4.53 -5.87 23.07
N GLY A 7 4.24 -4.66 22.57
CA GLY A 7 5.21 -3.57 22.47
C GLY A 7 6.22 -3.75 21.33
N LYS A 8 5.91 -4.57 20.31
CA LYS A 8 6.79 -4.77 19.14
C LYS A 8 6.30 -3.97 17.95
N ASN A 9 7.23 -3.24 17.34
CA ASN A 9 7.00 -2.62 16.03
C ASN A 9 6.79 -3.70 14.97
N VAL A 10 5.91 -3.44 14.01
CA VAL A 10 5.53 -4.38 12.95
C VAL A 10 5.72 -3.73 11.59
N VAL A 11 6.33 -4.47 10.67
CA VAL A 11 6.40 -4.12 9.25
C VAL A 11 5.62 -5.17 8.45
N SER A 12 4.76 -4.76 7.52
CA SER A 12 3.99 -5.69 6.69
C SER A 12 3.87 -5.23 5.24
N ALA A 13 4.00 -6.17 4.31
CA ALA A 13 3.68 -5.99 2.89
C ALA A 13 2.35 -6.67 2.50
N ASN A 14 1.58 -7.17 3.47
CA ASN A 14 0.36 -7.92 3.19
C ASN A 14 -0.81 -6.99 2.84
N LYS A 15 -1.00 -6.76 1.54
CA LYS A 15 -2.01 -5.86 0.97
C LYS A 15 -3.43 -6.15 1.48
N LYS A 16 -3.85 -7.41 1.45
CA LYS A 16 -5.21 -7.80 1.82
C LYS A 16 -5.46 -7.55 3.31
N MET A 17 -4.52 -7.96 4.15
CA MET A 17 -4.63 -7.79 5.60
C MET A 17 -4.67 -6.31 5.99
N ILE A 18 -3.75 -5.50 5.44
CA ILE A 18 -3.73 -4.05 5.68
C ILE A 18 -5.02 -3.40 5.21
N ALA A 19 -5.44 -3.62 3.96
CA ALA A 19 -6.66 -3.00 3.41
C ALA A 19 -7.94 -3.36 4.20
N THR A 20 -7.97 -4.54 4.82
CA THR A 20 -9.16 -4.99 5.57
C THR A 20 -9.15 -4.53 7.03
N HIS A 21 -7.97 -4.27 7.61
CA HIS A 21 -7.82 -4.08 9.06
C HIS A 21 -7.00 -2.84 9.45
N LEU A 22 -6.73 -1.91 8.53
CA LEU A 22 -5.84 -0.78 8.78
C LEU A 22 -6.27 0.04 10.00
N GLU A 23 -7.54 0.45 10.06
CA GLU A 23 -8.08 1.25 11.17
C GLU A 23 -7.84 0.57 12.53
N GLU A 24 -8.19 -0.72 12.64
CA GLU A 24 -7.97 -1.49 13.86
C GLU A 24 -6.49 -1.55 14.26
N LEU A 25 -5.60 -1.77 13.28
CA LEU A 25 -4.17 -1.89 13.55
C LEU A 25 -3.54 -0.56 13.95
N VAL A 26 -4.00 0.56 13.36
CA VAL A 26 -3.60 1.92 13.73
C VAL A 26 -4.09 2.26 15.14
N ASN A 27 -5.29 1.86 15.52
CA ASN A 27 -5.79 2.05 16.89
C ASN A 27 -4.92 1.29 17.91
N ILE A 28 -4.58 0.04 17.63
CA ILE A 28 -3.66 -0.76 18.48
C ILE A 28 -2.27 -0.10 18.54
N GLN A 29 -1.77 0.43 17.41
CA GLN A 29 -0.51 1.16 17.37
C GLN A 29 -0.51 2.32 18.36
N GLN A 30 -1.55 3.15 18.33
CA GLN A 30 -1.70 4.31 19.22
C GLN A 30 -1.84 3.89 20.69
N GLU A 31 -2.64 2.88 20.99
CA GLU A 31 -2.87 2.38 22.36
C GLU A 31 -1.59 1.86 23.01
N PHE A 32 -0.78 1.10 22.28
CA PHE A 32 0.43 0.45 22.82
C PHE A 32 1.73 1.22 22.56
N GLY A 33 1.67 2.39 21.91
CA GLY A 33 2.84 3.21 21.58
C GLY A 33 3.85 2.49 20.68
N THR A 34 3.37 1.61 19.79
CA THR A 34 4.22 0.88 18.82
C THR A 34 4.19 1.54 17.45
N SER A 35 4.89 0.99 16.47
CA SER A 35 4.83 1.43 15.07
C SER A 35 4.36 0.30 14.15
N LEU A 36 3.49 0.64 13.20
CA LEU A 36 3.08 -0.20 12.07
C LEU A 36 3.55 0.47 10.77
N LEU A 37 4.50 -0.15 10.08
CA LEU A 37 4.93 0.30 8.76
C LEU A 37 4.39 -0.65 7.68
N TYR A 38 3.81 -0.08 6.63
CA TYR A 38 3.10 -0.87 5.62
C TYR A 38 3.35 -0.41 4.17
N GLU A 39 4.40 0.38 3.93
CA GLU A 39 4.81 0.86 2.60
C GLU A 39 4.87 -0.27 1.56
N GLY A 40 5.49 -1.41 1.92
CA GLY A 40 5.63 -2.55 1.01
C GLY A 40 4.30 -3.19 0.56
N ALA A 41 3.17 -2.81 1.16
CA ALA A 41 1.85 -3.24 0.72
C ALA A 41 1.37 -2.50 -0.53
N VAL A 42 1.97 -1.37 -0.90
CA VAL A 42 1.54 -0.55 -2.04
C VAL A 42 2.74 -0.21 -2.91
N CYS A 43 2.61 -0.39 -4.24
CA CYS A 43 3.63 -0.02 -5.23
C CYS A 43 5.06 -0.59 -5.05
N GLY A 44 5.28 -1.57 -4.18
CA GLY A 44 6.57 -2.24 -4.02
C GLY A 44 7.65 -1.30 -3.50
N SER A 45 8.52 -0.82 -4.39
CA SER A 45 9.66 0.07 -4.06
C SER A 45 9.36 1.55 -4.21
N ILE A 46 8.17 1.94 -4.69
CA ILE A 46 7.79 3.35 -4.80
C ILE A 46 7.26 3.81 -3.43
N PRO A 47 7.86 4.84 -2.79
CA PRO A 47 7.53 5.24 -1.42
C PRO A 47 6.26 6.11 -1.37
N ILE A 48 5.11 5.55 -1.75
CA ILE A 48 3.87 6.32 -1.91
C ILE A 48 3.23 6.67 -0.57
N ILE A 49 3.22 5.74 0.40
CA ILE A 49 2.60 5.97 1.71
C ILE A 49 3.37 7.05 2.45
N ARG A 50 4.71 6.93 2.53
CA ARG A 50 5.54 7.98 3.14
C ARG A 50 5.38 9.33 2.46
N ASN A 51 5.32 9.36 1.12
CA ASN A 51 5.12 10.63 0.42
C ASN A 51 3.79 11.29 0.81
N LEU A 52 2.71 10.52 0.91
CA LEU A 52 1.40 11.04 1.31
C LEU A 52 1.35 11.46 2.79
N GLU A 53 2.00 10.71 3.67
CA GLU A 53 1.99 10.97 5.12
C GLU A 53 2.98 12.05 5.57
N GLU A 54 4.12 12.25 4.89
CA GLU A 54 5.17 13.18 5.33
C GLU A 54 5.30 14.44 4.45
N TYR A 55 5.08 14.33 3.13
CA TYR A 55 5.34 15.46 2.21
C TYR A 55 4.06 16.21 1.80
N TYR A 56 2.91 15.55 1.84
CA TYR A 56 1.61 16.12 1.49
C TYR A 56 0.66 16.24 2.70
N ASP A 57 1.19 16.13 3.92
CA ASP A 57 0.42 16.21 5.17
C ASP A 57 -0.28 17.56 5.38
N ASN A 58 0.28 18.62 4.79
CA ASN A 58 -0.23 19.99 4.86
C ASN A 58 -0.89 20.48 3.55
N GLU A 59 -0.98 19.63 2.53
CA GLU A 59 -1.54 19.97 1.22
C GLU A 59 -2.97 19.45 1.06
N LEU A 60 -3.78 20.17 0.28
CA LEU A 60 -5.13 19.69 -0.08
C LEU A 60 -5.03 18.66 -1.20
N LEU A 61 -4.92 17.39 -0.82
CA LEU A 61 -4.88 16.29 -1.78
C LEU A 61 -6.27 16.01 -2.37
N HIS A 62 -6.48 16.41 -3.62
CA HIS A 62 -7.78 16.23 -4.30
C HIS A 62 -7.98 14.84 -4.90
N SER A 63 -6.94 14.24 -5.46
CA SER A 63 -7.02 12.90 -6.05
C SER A 63 -5.66 12.24 -6.16
N ILE A 64 -5.66 10.90 -6.18
CA ILE A 64 -4.51 10.07 -6.51
C ILE A 64 -4.93 9.17 -7.67
N SER A 65 -4.08 9.09 -8.70
CA SER A 65 -4.30 8.22 -9.85
C SER A 65 -2.99 7.61 -10.30
N GLY A 66 -3.03 6.35 -10.74
CA GLY A 66 -1.82 5.64 -11.13
C GLY A 66 -2.07 4.18 -11.49
N ILE A 67 -0.99 3.53 -11.95
CA ILE A 67 -0.97 2.11 -12.28
C ILE A 67 -0.37 1.35 -11.09
N PHE A 68 -1.21 0.61 -10.38
CA PHE A 68 -0.83 -0.03 -9.13
C PHE A 68 -0.65 -1.56 -9.24
N ASN A 69 -0.95 -2.13 -10.42
CA ASN A 69 -0.83 -3.57 -10.67
C ASN A 69 0.04 -3.84 -11.89
N GLY A 70 1.23 -4.39 -11.65
CA GLY A 70 2.19 -4.70 -12.70
C GLY A 70 1.72 -5.78 -13.67
N SER A 71 1.01 -6.81 -13.20
CA SER A 71 0.52 -7.90 -14.06
C SER A 71 -0.52 -7.41 -15.07
N SER A 72 -1.53 -6.67 -14.60
CA SER A 72 -2.53 -6.06 -15.49
C SER A 72 -1.88 -5.08 -16.47
N ASN A 73 -0.95 -4.25 -15.99
CA ASN A 73 -0.25 -3.30 -16.85
C ASN A 73 0.59 -3.99 -17.93
N TYR A 74 1.30 -5.07 -17.56
CA TYR A 74 2.08 -5.86 -18.50
C TYR A 74 1.19 -6.49 -19.57
N ILE A 75 0.08 -7.13 -19.18
CA ILE A 75 -0.87 -7.74 -20.12
C ILE A 75 -1.40 -6.70 -21.10
N LEU A 76 -1.88 -5.55 -20.61
CA LEU A 76 -2.40 -4.48 -21.46
C LEU A 76 -1.33 -3.89 -22.38
N SER A 77 -0.10 -3.72 -21.88
CA SER A 77 1.03 -3.25 -22.68
C SER A 77 1.37 -4.24 -23.81
N LYS A 78 1.33 -5.54 -23.53
CA LYS A 78 1.61 -6.58 -24.51
C LYS A 78 0.52 -6.64 -25.59
N ILE A 79 -0.75 -6.64 -25.19
CA ILE A 79 -1.92 -6.56 -26.08
C ILE A 79 -1.77 -5.38 -27.04
N PHE A 80 -1.44 -4.20 -26.50
CA PHE A 80 -1.29 -2.99 -27.29
C PHE A 80 -0.08 -3.03 -28.24
N ASN A 81 1.09 -3.46 -27.74
CA ASN A 81 2.33 -3.45 -28.52
C ASN A 81 2.40 -4.54 -29.60
N GLU A 82 1.81 -5.71 -29.31
CA GLU A 82 1.84 -6.87 -30.22
C GLU A 82 0.54 -6.99 -31.04
N ASN A 83 -0.43 -6.09 -30.83
CA ASN A 83 -1.76 -6.12 -31.45
C ASN A 83 -2.46 -7.48 -31.28
N GLN A 84 -2.35 -8.06 -30.08
CA GLN A 84 -2.92 -9.35 -29.68
C GLN A 84 -4.27 -9.15 -29.00
N SER A 85 -5.13 -10.18 -29.01
CA SER A 85 -6.34 -10.21 -28.17
C SER A 85 -6.00 -10.71 -26.75
N TYR A 86 -6.87 -10.40 -25.78
CA TYR A 86 -6.69 -10.78 -24.37
C TYR A 86 -6.62 -12.29 -24.13
N ASP A 87 -7.35 -13.09 -24.91
CA ASP A 87 -7.49 -14.53 -24.70
C ASP A 87 -6.35 -15.38 -25.31
N VAL A 88 -5.32 -14.73 -25.90
CA VAL A 88 -4.22 -15.39 -26.63
C VAL A 88 -2.97 -15.49 -25.78
#